data_AF-A0A5C6U7T6-F1
#
_entry.id   AF-A0A5C6U7T6-F1
#
_cell.length_a   1.000
_cell.length_b   1.000
_cell.length_c   1.000
_cell.angle_alpha   90.00
_cell.angle_beta   90.00
_cell.angle_gamma   90.00
#
_symmetry.space_group_name_H-M   'P 1'
#
loop_
_entity.id
_entity.type
_entity.pdbx_description
1 polymer ?
#
loop_
_entity_poly.entity_id
_entity_poly.type
_entity_poly.pdbx_seq_one_letter_code
_entity_poly.pdbx_strand_id
1 'polypeptide(L)'
;MTSAPSVNSSRRRRLALGLSGVALIALSLSGPVASQESLLPPGFGETPAPTPAPAPRPAPAPTPSAPSNPGTTPAPSPATSEDVSGETGTDEGDQSDVPAAVRYDLPPSARRSLDQFGPLGTDVGGLAPDAFGASGGEYLSILMRETQAPIASRWASILLRRTLLSDVATPATINGADWAAARASLLLRMGDARGAQAIVQSIDSDNATPRLLNVALGTAMANADPAGLCPLVDQGLSKTKDKRWEVARSMCAAMAGEAGIASSTIDRLRRREGETIDILLAQRIVGAGAAGRRSVTVQWDNVDKLDGWRFGLATAAGLDIPDRLTQNFNARMRAWRMAAAMTPIDARVSDAKAAASIGILSNRAYGDLIGFAARSGDRGEATLALADDLRTAFADRRTANRLAALRDIWGDDAHGNAYGAYVLTARAAATMPVSGDYGDDAAPLIASMLTGGFDTVAARWAKALDEGSPAWAMVALAAPNGGIVSSGSIDSFSGDDKSAEQLATRFLVAGLAGLGRIDDGTASKWAQDLALDLGQQTRWSRAIDAAASRGEPGTVAVLTAVGMQGRGWDKVSPRHLFHIVRALRQVGLEPEARMIAAEAIARS
;
A
#
# COMPACT_ATOMS: atom_id res chain seq x y z
N MET A 1 53.64 -15.55 -44.21
CA MET A 1 53.71 -17.02 -44.20
C MET A 1 52.87 -17.46 -43.02
N THR A 2 51.66 -17.98 -43.09
CA THR A 2 50.84 -18.68 -44.10
C THR A 2 49.38 -18.38 -43.70
N SER A 3 48.56 -17.64 -44.45
CA SER A 3 47.84 -17.95 -45.71
C SER A 3 46.82 -19.12 -45.60
N ALA A 4 45.56 -18.76 -45.91
CA ALA A 4 44.25 -19.45 -45.94
C ALA A 4 44.17 -20.69 -46.90
N PRO A 5 43.02 -21.32 -47.32
CA PRO A 5 41.59 -20.88 -47.37
C PRO A 5 40.43 -21.93 -47.34
N SER A 6 39.17 -21.41 -47.52
CA SER A 6 38.01 -21.98 -48.27
C SER A 6 37.05 -22.98 -47.55
N VAL A 7 35.72 -23.10 -47.79
CA VAL A 7 34.73 -22.46 -48.70
C VAL A 7 33.27 -22.97 -48.40
N ASN A 8 32.25 -22.10 -48.61
CA ASN A 8 30.81 -22.31 -49.01
C ASN A 8 29.82 -23.16 -48.15
N SER A 9 28.48 -22.92 -48.09
CA SER A 9 27.53 -22.25 -49.00
C SER A 9 26.17 -21.87 -48.34
N SER A 10 25.58 -20.77 -48.84
CA SER A 10 24.15 -20.48 -49.12
C SER A 10 23.00 -20.84 -48.16
N ARG A 11 22.20 -19.83 -47.77
CA ARG A 11 20.89 -19.53 -48.42
C ARG A 11 20.34 -18.17 -48.01
N ARG A 12 20.10 -17.32 -49.01
CA ARG A 12 19.28 -16.10 -48.96
C ARG A 12 17.82 -16.46 -49.26
N ARG A 13 16.87 -15.83 -48.58
CA ARG A 13 15.59 -15.45 -49.20
C ARG A 13 15.22 -14.03 -48.75
N ARG A 14 15.21 -13.14 -49.72
CA ARG A 14 14.59 -11.82 -49.70
C ARG A 14 13.09 -12.01 -49.98
N LEU A 15 12.22 -11.25 -49.34
CA LEU A 15 11.00 -10.79 -49.98
C LEU A 15 10.83 -9.30 -49.67
N ALA A 16 10.56 -8.55 -50.72
CA ALA A 16 10.48 -7.10 -50.75
C ALA A 16 9.04 -6.67 -51.00
N LEU A 17 8.70 -5.51 -50.41
CA LEU A 17 7.77 -4.45 -50.83
C LEU A 17 6.34 -4.77 -51.29
N GLY A 18 5.42 -4.02 -50.68
CA GLY A 18 4.15 -3.59 -51.26
C GLY A 18 3.59 -2.37 -50.51
N LEU A 19 4.00 -1.16 -50.91
CA LEU A 19 3.34 0.11 -50.58
C LEU A 19 2.04 0.24 -51.39
N SER A 20 0.98 0.79 -50.76
CA SER A 20 0.12 1.83 -51.36
C SER A 20 -0.87 2.34 -50.31
N GLY A 21 -0.81 3.63 -50.03
CA GLY A 21 -1.78 4.35 -49.21
C GLY A 21 -2.90 4.96 -50.05
N VAL A 22 -3.99 5.34 -49.37
CA VAL A 22 -4.92 6.39 -49.81
C VAL A 22 -5.39 7.13 -48.56
N ALA A 23 -5.13 8.43 -48.53
CA ALA A 23 -5.72 9.41 -47.61
C ALA A 23 -6.99 9.99 -48.24
N LEU A 24 -8.02 10.23 -47.43
CA LEU A 24 -9.12 11.14 -47.77
C LEU A 24 -9.61 11.86 -46.52
N ILE A 25 -9.58 13.20 -46.61
CA ILE A 25 -10.06 14.21 -45.67
C ILE A 25 -11.45 14.67 -46.14
N ALA A 26 -12.42 14.83 -45.23
CA ALA A 26 -13.50 15.84 -45.27
C ALA A 26 -14.36 15.70 -43.98
N LEU A 27 -14.28 16.65 -43.04
CA LEU A 27 -15.11 17.86 -42.85
C LEU A 27 -16.39 17.67 -42.01
N SER A 28 -16.52 18.60 -41.05
CA SER A 28 -17.50 18.83 -39.98
C SER A 28 -18.97 19.01 -40.40
N LEU A 29 -19.91 18.69 -39.50
CA LEU A 29 -21.21 19.36 -39.35
C LEU A 29 -21.81 19.14 -37.95
N SER A 30 -22.43 20.20 -37.42
CA SER A 30 -23.02 20.32 -36.07
C SER A 30 -24.56 20.30 -36.12
N GLY A 31 -25.20 19.56 -35.21
CA GLY A 31 -26.59 19.71 -34.68
C GLY A 31 -27.77 19.21 -35.56
N PRO A 32 -29.02 19.06 -35.03
CA PRO A 32 -29.53 19.24 -33.65
C PRO A 32 -30.32 18.02 -33.09
N VAL A 33 -30.76 18.16 -31.83
CA VAL A 33 -31.63 17.27 -31.04
C VAL A 33 -33.07 17.27 -31.59
N ALA A 34 -33.70 16.11 -31.73
CA ALA A 34 -35.15 15.97 -31.87
C ALA A 34 -35.67 14.66 -31.25
N SER A 35 -36.74 14.79 -30.47
CA SER A 35 -37.55 13.76 -29.82
C SER A 35 -38.00 12.65 -30.77
N GLN A 36 -38.00 11.40 -30.30
CA GLN A 36 -38.73 10.31 -30.92
C GLN A 36 -39.93 9.95 -30.04
N GLU A 37 -41.10 10.44 -30.44
CA GLU A 37 -42.39 9.96 -29.97
C GLU A 37 -42.82 8.71 -30.75
N SER A 38 -43.54 7.87 -30.02
CA SER A 38 -44.01 6.54 -30.34
C SER A 38 -44.93 6.48 -31.57
N LEU A 39 -44.64 5.55 -32.50
CA LEU A 39 -45.52 5.18 -33.61
C LEU A 39 -45.49 3.66 -33.84
N LEU A 40 -46.11 2.89 -32.95
CA LEU A 40 -46.56 1.53 -33.28
C LEU A 40 -48.05 1.36 -32.92
N PRO A 41 -48.89 0.89 -33.87
CA PRO A 41 -50.33 0.69 -33.69
C PRO A 41 -50.65 -0.51 -32.78
N PRO A 42 -51.86 -0.54 -32.17
CA PRO A 42 -52.22 -1.47 -31.11
C PRO A 42 -52.51 -2.89 -31.64
N GLY A 43 -52.03 -3.92 -30.93
CA GLY A 43 -52.55 -5.29 -31.08
C GLY A 43 -51.57 -6.46 -31.25
N PHE A 44 -50.34 -6.41 -30.71
CA PHE A 44 -49.47 -7.61 -30.65
C PHE A 44 -48.93 -7.87 -29.24
N GLY A 45 -49.43 -8.94 -28.63
CA GLY A 45 -48.67 -9.74 -27.67
C GLY A 45 -49.04 -9.61 -26.20
N GLU A 46 -50.20 -10.11 -25.80
CA GLU A 46 -50.55 -10.41 -24.41
C GLU A 46 -49.47 -11.31 -23.76
N THR A 47 -48.96 -10.89 -22.60
CA THR A 47 -48.15 -11.73 -21.69
C THR A 47 -49.02 -12.07 -20.47
N PRO A 48 -48.99 -13.31 -19.92
CA PRO A 48 -49.88 -13.69 -18.82
C PRO A 48 -49.56 -12.92 -17.53
N ALA A 49 -50.60 -12.63 -16.74
CA ALA A 49 -50.53 -11.87 -15.49
C ALA A 49 -49.63 -12.55 -14.41
N PRO A 50 -48.89 -11.76 -13.60
CA PRO A 50 -48.11 -12.28 -12.48
C PRO A 50 -48.96 -12.62 -11.26
N THR A 51 -48.63 -13.73 -10.61
CA THR A 51 -49.18 -14.22 -9.33
C THR A 51 -48.94 -13.23 -8.17
N PRO A 52 -49.89 -13.05 -7.22
CA PRO A 52 -49.71 -12.16 -6.07
C PRO A 52 -48.67 -12.68 -5.06
N ALA A 53 -47.83 -11.78 -4.53
CA ALA A 53 -46.90 -12.05 -3.43
C ALA A 53 -47.61 -11.97 -2.04
N PRO A 54 -47.17 -12.74 -1.02
CA PRO A 54 -47.83 -12.78 0.29
C PRO A 54 -47.52 -11.57 1.19
N ALA A 55 -48.50 -11.19 2.01
CA ALA A 55 -48.45 -10.07 2.95
C ALA A 55 -47.62 -10.37 4.23
N PRO A 56 -46.94 -9.37 4.83
CA PRO A 56 -46.15 -9.55 6.04
C PRO A 56 -46.97 -9.58 7.34
N ARG A 57 -46.48 -10.36 8.31
CA ARG A 57 -47.05 -10.60 9.65
C ARG A 57 -46.66 -9.48 10.64
N PRO A 58 -47.52 -9.10 11.61
CA PRO A 58 -47.19 -8.04 12.58
C PRO A 58 -46.27 -8.52 13.72
N ALA A 59 -45.38 -7.64 14.17
CA ALA A 59 -44.46 -7.81 15.29
C ALA A 59 -44.99 -7.14 16.59
N PRO A 60 -44.53 -7.55 17.79
CA PRO A 60 -45.11 -7.15 19.08
C PRO A 60 -44.71 -5.74 19.54
N ALA A 61 -45.58 -5.11 20.32
CA ALA A 61 -45.38 -3.79 20.92
C ALA A 61 -44.49 -3.83 22.19
N PRO A 62 -43.62 -2.83 22.44
CA PRO A 62 -42.83 -2.71 23.67
C PRO A 62 -43.48 -1.84 24.76
N THR A 63 -43.17 -2.18 26.01
CA THR A 63 -43.51 -1.46 27.26
C THR A 63 -42.63 -0.21 27.51
N PRO A 64 -43.09 0.76 28.34
CA PRO A 64 -42.47 2.08 28.44
C PRO A 64 -41.36 2.21 29.51
N SER A 65 -40.30 2.93 29.19
CA SER A 65 -39.28 3.45 30.13
C SER A 65 -39.21 4.98 30.06
N ALA A 66 -39.03 5.61 31.22
CA ALA A 66 -39.04 7.05 31.52
C ALA A 66 -37.80 7.84 31.00
N PRO A 67 -37.83 9.20 31.01
CA PRO A 67 -37.14 10.05 30.03
C PRO A 67 -35.78 10.62 30.47
N SER A 68 -34.90 10.86 29.50
CA SER A 68 -33.66 11.66 29.63
C SER A 68 -33.54 12.66 28.46
N ASN A 69 -33.20 13.91 28.81
CA ASN A 69 -33.23 15.12 27.98
C ASN A 69 -32.36 15.09 26.69
N PRO A 70 -32.73 15.85 25.64
CA PRO A 70 -31.96 15.95 24.40
C PRO A 70 -30.94 17.11 24.42
N GLY A 71 -29.69 16.78 24.10
CA GLY A 71 -28.63 17.75 23.74
C GLY A 71 -28.59 17.96 22.23
N THR A 72 -28.69 19.22 21.82
CA THR A 72 -28.92 19.75 20.48
C THR A 72 -27.70 19.66 19.55
N THR A 73 -27.92 19.21 18.32
CA THR A 73 -27.00 19.37 17.17
C THR A 73 -27.37 20.64 16.39
N PRO A 74 -26.46 21.59 16.11
CA PRO A 74 -26.76 22.67 15.17
C PRO A 74 -26.22 22.36 13.77
N ALA A 75 -27.12 22.38 12.78
CA ALA A 75 -26.81 22.59 11.37
C ALA A 75 -26.65 24.10 11.09
N PRO A 76 -25.85 24.53 10.10
CA PRO A 76 -25.65 25.95 9.82
C PRO A 76 -26.81 26.51 8.98
N SER A 77 -27.32 27.68 9.37
CA SER A 77 -28.18 28.54 8.54
C SER A 77 -27.44 29.84 8.18
N PRO A 78 -27.79 30.49 7.07
CA PRO A 78 -27.01 31.57 6.46
C PRO A 78 -27.22 32.90 7.19
N ALA A 79 -26.13 33.62 7.45
CA ALA A 79 -26.17 34.94 8.08
C ALA A 79 -26.45 36.05 7.05
N THR A 80 -27.41 36.88 7.44
CA THR A 80 -27.89 38.11 6.84
C THR A 80 -26.79 39.17 6.76
N SER A 81 -26.74 39.90 5.64
CA SER A 81 -25.94 41.10 5.46
C SER A 81 -26.55 42.26 6.26
N GLU A 82 -25.77 42.90 7.13
CA GLU A 82 -26.09 44.23 7.67
C GLU A 82 -25.18 45.28 7.03
N ASP A 83 -25.85 46.29 6.48
CA ASP A 83 -25.30 47.56 6.00
C ASP A 83 -24.63 48.33 7.15
N VAL A 84 -23.43 48.86 6.89
CA VAL A 84 -22.88 49.99 7.64
C VAL A 84 -22.41 51.04 6.66
N SER A 85 -23.19 52.12 6.56
CA SER A 85 -22.83 53.35 5.86
C SER A 85 -22.03 54.27 6.79
N GLY A 86 -20.81 54.58 6.38
CA GLY A 86 -20.15 55.90 6.42
C GLY A 86 -19.93 56.62 7.76
N GLU A 87 -18.65 56.81 8.11
CA GLU A 87 -18.16 58.15 8.45
C GLU A 87 -16.64 58.26 8.19
N THR A 88 -16.27 59.30 7.44
CA THR A 88 -14.90 59.70 7.12
C THR A 88 -14.28 60.43 8.31
N GLY A 89 -13.21 59.87 8.87
CA GLY A 89 -12.30 60.53 9.78
C GLY A 89 -10.86 60.33 9.32
N THR A 90 -10.21 61.43 8.92
CA THR A 90 -8.78 61.51 8.63
C THR A 90 -7.98 61.39 9.93
N ASP A 91 -7.09 60.41 10.01
CA ASP A 91 -5.92 60.50 10.89
C ASP A 91 -4.72 59.81 10.23
N GLU A 92 -3.64 60.58 10.10
CA GLU A 92 -2.36 60.12 9.57
C GLU A 92 -1.55 59.43 10.67
N GLY A 93 -1.02 58.25 10.36
CA GLY A 93 0.09 57.63 11.07
C GLY A 93 -0.32 56.55 12.06
N ASP A 94 -0.29 55.29 11.63
CA ASP A 94 0.40 54.26 12.40
C ASP A 94 0.73 53.03 11.54
N GLN A 95 1.70 52.28 12.03
CA GLN A 95 2.29 51.05 11.50
C GLN A 95 1.24 50.10 10.93
N SER A 96 1.47 49.63 9.71
CA SER A 96 0.74 48.52 9.11
C SER A 96 1.12 47.22 9.83
N ASP A 97 0.52 46.99 11.00
CA ASP A 97 0.34 45.66 11.55
C ASP A 97 -0.58 44.90 10.58
N VAL A 98 0.04 44.09 9.72
CA VAL A 98 -0.66 43.05 8.98
C VAL A 98 -1.37 42.20 10.03
N PRO A 99 -2.71 42.00 9.98
CA PRO A 99 -3.37 41.18 10.97
C PRO A 99 -2.71 39.81 10.91
N ALA A 100 -2.11 39.38 12.03
CA ALA A 100 -1.63 38.03 12.18
C ALA A 100 -2.73 37.10 11.73
N ALA A 101 -2.44 36.27 10.71
CA ALA A 101 -3.35 35.27 10.19
C ALA A 101 -4.09 34.63 11.37
N VAL A 102 -5.42 34.64 11.33
CA VAL A 102 -6.29 34.10 12.37
C VAL A 102 -5.79 32.71 12.70
N ARG A 103 -4.99 32.60 13.77
CA ARG A 103 -4.63 31.31 14.34
C ARG A 103 -5.96 30.76 14.81
N TYR A 104 -6.37 29.66 14.21
CA TYR A 104 -7.52 28.92 14.68
C TYR A 104 -7.16 28.49 16.11
N ASP A 105 -7.57 29.27 17.11
CA ASP A 105 -7.35 28.95 18.52
C ASP A 105 -8.33 27.85 18.88
N LEU A 106 -8.01 26.64 18.44
CA LEU A 106 -8.72 25.44 18.83
C LEU A 106 -8.65 25.40 20.36
N PRO A 107 -9.79 25.29 21.06
CA PRO A 107 -9.77 25.10 22.50
C PRO A 107 -8.91 23.86 22.81
N PRO A 108 -8.23 23.79 23.97
CA PRO A 108 -7.34 22.67 24.27
C PRO A 108 -7.95 21.28 24.04
N SER A 109 -9.27 21.13 24.23
CA SER A 109 -10.02 19.90 23.96
C SER A 109 -10.20 19.54 22.48
N ALA A 110 -10.03 20.49 21.57
CA ALA A 110 -10.11 20.30 20.12
C ALA A 110 -8.73 20.18 19.45
N ARG A 111 -7.64 20.33 20.22
CA ARG A 111 -6.27 20.14 19.75
C ARG A 111 -5.94 18.65 19.72
N ARG A 112 -5.14 18.23 18.75
CA ARG A 112 -4.68 16.84 18.67
C ARG A 112 -3.60 16.57 19.72
N SER A 113 -3.70 15.43 20.40
CA SER A 113 -2.74 15.03 21.43
C SER A 113 -1.37 14.72 20.82
N LEU A 114 -0.31 15.17 21.49
CA LEU A 114 1.06 14.77 21.20
C LEU A 114 1.54 13.62 22.10
N ASP A 115 0.75 13.25 23.11
CA ASP A 115 1.13 12.25 24.11
C ASP A 115 0.69 10.83 23.70
N GLN A 116 -0.37 10.72 22.92
CA GLN A 116 -0.86 9.46 22.35
C GLN A 116 -1.61 9.78 21.06
N PHE A 117 -1.22 9.11 19.97
CA PHE A 117 -1.89 9.29 18.68
C PHE A 117 -1.64 8.13 17.72
N GLY A 118 -2.59 7.95 16.81
CA GLY A 118 -2.52 7.05 15.67
C GLY A 118 -3.93 6.76 15.15
N PRO A 119 -4.09 6.50 13.85
CA PRO A 119 -5.42 6.22 13.29
C PRO A 119 -5.98 4.84 13.66
N LEU A 120 -5.18 3.92 14.20
CA LEU A 120 -5.63 2.57 14.55
C LEU A 120 -5.71 2.38 16.06
N GLY A 121 -6.92 2.52 16.62
CA GLY A 121 -7.22 2.10 17.99
C GLY A 121 -7.20 0.57 18.15
N THR A 122 -7.16 0.09 19.39
CA THR A 122 -7.14 -1.34 19.71
C THR A 122 -8.42 -2.07 19.28
N ASP A 123 -9.54 -1.36 19.23
CA ASP A 123 -10.86 -1.82 18.77
C ASP A 123 -10.87 -2.23 17.29
N VAL A 124 -10.03 -1.59 16.48
CA VAL A 124 -9.84 -1.91 15.05
C VAL A 124 -8.53 -2.67 14.78
N GLY A 125 -7.92 -3.24 15.82
CA GLY A 125 -6.74 -4.09 15.73
C GLY A 125 -5.40 -3.36 15.82
N GLY A 126 -5.36 -2.10 16.26
CA GLY A 126 -4.14 -1.44 16.68
C GLY A 126 -3.49 -2.11 17.89
N LEU A 127 -2.19 -1.86 18.10
CA LEU A 127 -1.50 -2.28 19.32
C LEU A 127 -1.96 -1.44 20.52
N ALA A 128 -1.75 -1.97 21.73
CA ALA A 128 -2.06 -1.25 22.97
C ALA A 128 -1.26 0.07 23.09
N PRO A 129 -1.77 1.07 23.82
CA PRO A 129 -1.10 2.37 23.95
C PRO A 129 0.36 2.27 24.45
N ASP A 130 0.67 1.28 25.28
CA ASP A 130 1.97 0.99 25.87
C ASP A 130 2.80 -0.03 25.08
N ALA A 131 2.47 -0.30 23.80
CA ALA A 131 3.11 -1.34 23.00
C ALA A 131 4.65 -1.25 22.86
N PHE A 132 5.23 -0.07 23.07
CA PHE A 132 6.68 0.15 23.07
C PHE A 132 7.32 0.04 24.47
N GLY A 133 6.51 -0.08 25.51
CA GLY A 133 6.93 -0.23 26.91
C GLY A 133 7.94 0.82 27.35
N ALA A 134 9.09 0.35 27.84
CA ALA A 134 10.14 1.20 28.39
C ALA A 134 11.19 1.61 27.33
N SER A 135 11.02 1.20 26.06
CA SER A 135 11.97 1.56 25.00
C SER A 135 11.97 3.08 24.74
N GLY A 136 13.15 3.69 24.80
CA GLY A 136 13.31 5.13 24.56
C GLY A 136 12.98 5.52 23.12
N GLY A 137 12.25 6.63 22.96
CA GLY A 137 11.82 7.18 21.67
C GLY A 137 12.98 7.56 20.74
N GLU A 138 14.10 8.06 21.26
CA GLU A 138 15.29 8.31 20.43
C GLU A 138 15.84 7.01 19.83
N TYR A 139 15.96 5.95 20.64
CA TYR A 139 16.39 4.63 20.17
C TYR A 139 15.45 4.08 19.09
N LEU A 140 14.14 4.12 19.32
CA LEU A 140 13.14 3.68 18.35
C LEU A 140 13.19 4.51 17.07
N SER A 141 13.38 5.83 17.18
CA SER A 141 13.50 6.72 16.02
C SER A 141 14.74 6.42 15.18
N ILE A 142 15.86 6.04 15.82
CA ILE A 142 17.08 5.60 15.13
C ILE A 142 16.82 4.28 14.42
N LEU A 143 16.24 3.28 15.09
CA LEU A 143 15.88 2.02 14.44
C LEU A 143 15.00 2.25 13.22
N MET A 144 13.94 3.07 13.34
CA MET A 144 13.03 3.37 12.24
C MET A 144 13.72 4.09 11.08
N ARG A 145 14.64 5.01 11.38
CA ARG A 145 15.42 5.74 10.37
C ARG A 145 16.39 4.84 9.62
N GLU A 146 17.08 3.96 10.32
CA GLU A 146 18.07 3.05 9.74
C GLU A 146 17.42 1.84 9.04
N THR A 147 16.17 1.51 9.39
CA THR A 147 15.40 0.44 8.72
C THR A 147 15.11 0.82 7.26
N GLN A 148 15.70 0.05 6.35
CA GLN A 148 15.49 0.15 4.92
C GLN A 148 14.31 -0.72 4.46
N ALA A 149 13.71 -0.33 3.34
CA ALA A 149 12.73 -1.13 2.61
C ALA A 149 13.34 -1.56 1.26
N PRO A 150 12.95 -2.71 0.69
CA PRO A 150 11.83 -3.57 1.13
C PRO A 150 12.17 -4.47 2.34
N ILE A 151 11.11 -4.86 3.04
CA ILE A 151 11.12 -5.94 4.03
C ILE A 151 10.79 -7.22 3.28
N ALA A 152 11.58 -8.28 3.47
CA ALA A 152 11.47 -9.51 2.69
C ALA A 152 10.10 -10.17 2.83
N SER A 153 9.55 -10.20 4.06
CA SER A 153 8.21 -10.73 4.33
C SER A 153 7.14 -9.65 4.20
N ARG A 154 6.09 -10.00 3.45
CA ARG A 154 4.84 -9.24 3.35
C ARG A 154 4.14 -9.17 4.70
N TRP A 155 4.05 -10.28 5.44
CA TRP A 155 3.41 -10.32 6.75
C TRP A 155 4.15 -9.47 7.79
N ALA A 156 5.49 -9.46 7.76
CA ALA A 156 6.28 -8.53 8.56
C ALA A 156 6.03 -7.06 8.17
N SER A 157 5.90 -6.76 6.88
CA SER A 157 5.53 -5.42 6.40
C SER A 157 4.14 -4.99 6.89
N ILE A 158 3.15 -5.89 6.85
CA ILE A 158 1.78 -5.63 7.36
C ILE A 158 1.80 -5.38 8.87
N LEU A 159 2.51 -6.21 9.64
CA LEU A 159 2.66 -6.03 11.08
C LEU A 159 3.35 -4.69 11.40
N LEU A 160 4.42 -4.34 10.70
CA LEU A 160 5.13 -3.08 10.88
C LEU A 160 4.20 -1.91 10.57
N ARG A 161 3.46 -1.97 9.47
CA ARG A 161 2.48 -0.95 9.09
C ARG A 161 1.42 -0.76 10.19
N ARG A 162 0.85 -1.86 10.71
CA ARG A 162 -0.10 -1.82 11.84
C ARG A 162 0.52 -1.16 13.06
N THR A 163 1.76 -1.53 13.40
CA THR A 163 2.53 -0.97 14.51
C THR A 163 2.73 0.54 14.35
N LEU A 164 3.16 0.98 13.17
CA LEU A 164 3.41 2.39 12.86
C LEU A 164 2.13 3.22 12.74
N LEU A 165 0.97 2.61 12.60
CA LEU A 165 -0.35 3.28 12.54
C LEU A 165 -1.16 3.18 13.84
N SER A 166 -0.70 2.39 14.81
CA SER A 166 -1.40 2.17 16.08
C SER A 166 -1.50 3.45 16.91
N ASP A 167 -2.61 3.63 17.62
CA ASP A 167 -2.79 4.69 18.59
C ASP A 167 -1.96 4.38 19.85
N VAL A 168 -0.74 4.90 19.89
CA VAL A 168 0.27 4.58 20.92
C VAL A 168 0.74 5.83 21.61
N ALA A 169 1.12 5.67 22.88
CA ALA A 169 1.78 6.72 23.63
C ALA A 169 3.10 7.13 22.95
N THR A 170 3.41 8.41 22.99
CA THR A 170 4.71 8.93 22.61
C THR A 170 5.75 8.42 23.61
N PRO A 171 6.76 7.65 23.17
CA PRO A 171 7.76 7.13 24.10
C PRO A 171 8.55 8.27 24.76
N ALA A 172 9.11 8.01 25.95
CA ALA A 172 10.00 8.96 26.62
C ALA A 172 11.20 9.33 25.70
N THR A 173 11.86 10.46 25.96
CA THR A 173 13.04 10.99 25.23
C THR A 173 12.79 11.56 23.83
N ILE A 174 11.56 11.50 23.29
CA ILE A 174 11.21 12.13 22.01
C ILE A 174 9.93 12.97 22.15
N ASN A 175 9.80 14.04 21.37
CA ASN A 175 8.55 14.80 21.29
C ASN A 175 7.58 14.15 20.29
N GLY A 176 6.26 14.34 20.49
CA GLY A 176 5.22 13.69 19.69
C GLY A 176 5.30 13.97 18.18
N ALA A 177 5.67 15.19 17.77
CA ALA A 177 5.79 15.54 16.36
C ALA A 177 6.99 14.84 15.67
N ASP A 178 8.13 14.73 16.35
CA ASP A 178 9.28 13.96 15.83
C ASP A 178 9.04 12.45 15.86
N TRP A 179 8.24 11.98 16.83
CA TRP A 179 7.76 10.59 16.85
C TRP A 179 6.85 10.29 15.65
N ALA A 180 5.91 11.18 15.36
CA ALA A 180 5.07 11.11 14.16
C ALA A 180 5.93 11.13 12.89
N ALA A 181 6.95 12.00 12.84
CA ALA A 181 7.88 12.07 11.72
C ALA A 181 8.64 10.76 11.52
N ALA A 182 9.14 10.12 12.59
CA ALA A 182 9.82 8.83 12.50
C ALA A 182 8.92 7.73 11.92
N ARG A 183 7.69 7.63 12.42
CA ARG A 183 6.67 6.66 11.96
C ARG A 183 6.27 6.89 10.50
N ALA A 184 5.89 8.12 10.15
CA ALA A 184 5.48 8.48 8.80
C ALA A 184 6.62 8.32 7.78
N SER A 185 7.86 8.63 8.17
CA SER A 185 9.03 8.46 7.31
C SER A 185 9.28 7.00 6.94
N LEU A 186 9.10 6.08 7.89
CA LEU A 186 9.23 4.64 7.64
C LEU A 186 8.06 4.11 6.79
N LEU A 187 6.82 4.53 7.07
CA LEU A 187 5.66 4.21 6.23
C LEU A 187 5.87 4.64 4.77
N LEU A 188 6.41 5.83 4.52
CA LEU A 188 6.76 6.27 3.17
C LEU A 188 7.82 5.37 2.52
N ARG A 189 8.89 5.02 3.24
CA ARG A 189 9.93 4.10 2.73
C ARG A 189 9.33 2.73 2.36
N MET A 190 8.33 2.27 3.09
CA MET A 190 7.63 1.01 2.81
C MET A 190 6.66 1.10 1.62
N GLY A 191 6.28 2.29 1.17
CA GLY A 191 5.29 2.48 0.10
C GLY A 191 3.89 2.89 0.57
N ASP A 192 3.69 3.09 1.89
CA ASP A 192 2.39 3.50 2.44
C ASP A 192 2.25 5.01 2.53
N ALA A 193 1.99 5.66 1.38
CA ALA A 193 1.79 7.11 1.33
C ALA A 193 0.55 7.57 2.13
N ARG A 194 -0.54 6.79 2.09
CA ARG A 194 -1.79 7.14 2.78
C ARG A 194 -1.68 6.98 4.29
N GLY A 195 -1.04 5.90 4.76
CA GLY A 195 -0.75 5.73 6.18
C GLY A 195 0.18 6.81 6.72
N ALA A 196 1.22 7.18 5.96
CA ALA A 196 2.08 8.30 6.31
C ALA A 196 1.28 9.62 6.41
N GLN A 197 0.35 9.86 5.48
CA GLN A 197 -0.54 11.04 5.50
C GLN A 197 -1.40 11.07 6.76
N ALA A 198 -2.00 9.94 7.14
CA ALA A 198 -2.81 9.85 8.35
C ALA A 198 -2.00 10.19 9.62
N ILE A 199 -0.74 9.75 9.70
CA ILE A 199 0.15 10.10 10.82
C ILE A 199 0.55 11.58 10.78
N VAL A 200 0.94 12.12 9.63
CA VAL A 200 1.29 13.55 9.52
C VAL A 200 0.11 14.43 9.93
N GLN A 201 -1.11 14.09 9.50
CA GLN A 201 -2.33 14.83 9.81
C GLN A 201 -2.81 14.65 11.25
N SER A 202 -2.28 13.66 11.99
CA SER A 202 -2.55 13.51 13.43
C SER A 202 -1.87 14.60 14.27
N ILE A 203 -0.97 15.39 13.70
CA ILE A 203 -0.30 16.50 14.36
C ILE A 203 -0.87 17.82 13.84
N ASP A 204 -1.18 18.73 14.76
CA ASP A 204 -1.59 20.09 14.38
C ASP A 204 -0.43 20.87 13.75
N SER A 205 -0.73 21.67 12.73
CA SER A 205 0.29 22.38 11.95
C SER A 205 1.21 23.25 12.81
N ASP A 206 0.69 23.88 13.86
CA ASP A 206 1.47 24.71 14.79
C ASP A 206 2.55 23.91 15.55
N ASN A 207 2.28 22.63 15.80
CA ASN A 207 3.21 21.71 16.45
C ASN A 207 4.21 21.07 15.48
N ALA A 208 4.15 21.39 14.18
CA ALA A 208 5.03 20.78 13.19
C ALA A 208 6.50 21.16 13.44
N THR A 209 7.34 20.15 13.62
CA THR A 209 8.79 20.28 13.71
C THR A 209 9.43 20.29 12.32
N PRO A 210 10.69 20.75 12.16
CA PRO A 210 11.41 20.64 10.89
C PRO A 210 11.47 19.21 10.33
N ARG A 211 11.58 18.20 11.21
CA ARG A 211 11.56 16.79 10.81
C ARG A 211 10.20 16.38 10.26
N LEU A 212 9.11 16.76 10.93
CA LEU A 212 7.75 16.48 10.46
C LEU A 212 7.47 17.19 9.13
N LEU A 213 7.87 18.44 8.98
CA LEU A 213 7.69 19.21 7.74
C LEU A 213 8.38 18.54 6.55
N ASN A 214 9.62 18.05 6.72
CA ASN A 214 10.32 17.32 5.66
C ASN A 214 9.58 16.03 5.25
N VAL A 215 9.03 15.30 6.22
CA VAL A 215 8.25 14.07 5.96
C VAL A 215 6.90 14.39 5.33
N ALA A 216 6.22 15.45 5.77
CA ALA A 216 4.96 15.92 5.21
C ALA A 216 5.09 16.29 3.73
N LEU A 217 6.20 16.94 3.36
CA LEU A 217 6.51 17.26 1.96
C LEU A 217 6.59 16.01 1.09
N GLY A 218 7.36 15.01 1.52
CA GLY A 218 7.44 13.73 0.82
C GLY A 218 6.11 12.98 0.79
N THR A 219 5.32 13.08 1.86
CA THR A 219 4.02 12.42 2.00
C THR A 219 2.97 12.96 1.03
N ALA A 220 2.87 14.28 0.92
CA ALA A 220 1.99 14.95 -0.02
C ALA A 220 2.29 14.52 -1.47
N MET A 221 3.57 14.53 -1.84
CA MET A 221 3.98 14.14 -3.19
C MET A 221 3.81 12.64 -3.47
N ALA A 222 4.04 11.78 -2.48
CA ALA A 222 3.79 10.34 -2.62
C ALA A 222 2.29 10.02 -2.84
N ASN A 223 1.38 10.87 -2.35
CA ASN A 223 -0.06 10.76 -2.62
C ASN A 223 -0.51 11.53 -3.88
N ALA A 224 0.42 12.19 -4.60
CA ALA A 224 0.11 13.11 -5.69
C ALA A 224 -0.90 14.21 -5.28
N ASP A 225 -0.71 14.75 -4.08
CA ASP A 225 -1.60 15.75 -3.46
C ASP A 225 -0.80 16.98 -3.00
N PRO A 226 -0.48 17.93 -3.89
CA PRO A 226 0.16 19.19 -3.51
C PRO A 226 -0.69 20.06 -2.59
N ALA A 227 -2.02 19.90 -2.58
CA ALA A 227 -2.92 20.66 -1.72
C ALA A 227 -2.75 20.28 -0.24
N GLY A 228 -2.36 19.03 0.03
CA GLY A 228 -2.01 18.55 1.37
C GLY A 228 -0.88 19.35 2.06
N LEU A 229 -0.11 20.17 1.33
CA LEU A 229 0.91 21.05 1.90
C LEU A 229 0.38 22.37 2.45
N CYS A 230 -0.79 22.83 2.02
CA CYS A 230 -1.26 24.19 2.28
C CYS A 230 -1.39 24.55 3.76
N PRO A 231 -1.87 23.66 4.65
CA PRO A 231 -1.89 23.94 6.08
C PRO A 231 -0.50 24.09 6.73
N LEU A 232 0.57 23.69 6.03
CA LEU A 232 1.94 23.63 6.55
C LEU A 232 2.87 24.67 5.93
N VAL A 233 2.43 25.45 4.94
CA VAL A 233 3.30 26.36 4.17
C VAL A 233 4.01 27.37 5.06
N ASP A 234 3.30 28.03 5.98
CA ASP A 234 3.90 29.07 6.84
C ASP A 234 4.94 28.48 7.80
N GLN A 235 4.65 27.31 8.37
CA GLN A 235 5.56 26.57 9.22
C GLN A 235 6.78 26.08 8.42
N GLY A 236 6.56 25.63 7.18
CA GLY A 236 7.59 25.28 6.22
C GLY A 236 8.55 26.45 5.95
N LEU A 237 8.02 27.60 5.56
CA LEU A 237 8.83 28.78 5.24
C LEU A 237 9.59 29.35 6.44
N SER A 238 9.01 29.27 7.64
CA SER A 238 9.62 29.81 8.86
C SER A 238 10.62 28.87 9.54
N LYS A 239 10.37 27.55 9.52
CA LYS A 239 11.16 26.55 10.27
C LYS A 239 12.16 25.78 9.41
N THR A 240 12.11 25.87 8.08
CA THR A 240 13.07 25.20 7.19
C THR A 240 13.59 26.12 6.08
N LYS A 241 14.73 25.74 5.51
CA LYS A 241 15.39 26.42 4.37
C LYS A 241 15.11 25.73 3.03
N ASP A 242 14.18 24.77 3.01
CA ASP A 242 13.84 24.01 1.81
C ASP A 242 13.01 24.87 0.84
N LYS A 243 13.61 25.22 -0.29
CA LYS A 243 13.00 26.05 -1.35
C LYS A 243 11.68 25.48 -1.88
N ARG A 244 11.43 24.18 -1.73
CA ARG A 244 10.17 23.56 -2.15
C ARG A 244 8.96 24.15 -1.41
N TRP A 245 9.13 24.74 -0.23
CA TRP A 245 8.06 25.47 0.45
C TRP A 245 7.69 26.79 -0.23
N GLU A 246 8.61 27.46 -0.92
CA GLU A 246 8.28 28.62 -1.77
C GLU A 246 7.44 28.19 -2.98
N VAL A 247 7.77 27.03 -3.57
CA VAL A 247 6.96 26.42 -4.65
C VAL A 247 5.57 26.06 -4.13
N ALA A 248 5.48 25.39 -2.97
CA ALA A 248 4.23 25.03 -2.32
C ALA A 248 3.36 26.26 -2.03
N ARG A 249 3.94 27.36 -1.54
CA ARG A 249 3.23 28.64 -1.35
C ARG A 249 2.55 29.12 -2.63
N SER A 250 3.25 29.05 -3.77
CA SER A 250 2.68 29.47 -5.05
C SER A 250 1.50 28.58 -5.49
N MET A 251 1.60 27.26 -5.29
CA MET A 251 0.52 26.32 -5.60
C MET A 251 -0.69 26.53 -4.70
N CYS A 252 -0.47 26.73 -3.40
CA CYS A 252 -1.52 26.98 -2.42
C CYS A 252 -2.23 28.31 -2.65
N ALA A 253 -1.51 29.38 -2.97
CA ALA A 253 -2.11 30.64 -3.39
C ALA A 253 -3.00 30.47 -4.63
N ALA A 254 -2.58 29.64 -5.61
CA ALA A 254 -3.40 29.38 -6.80
C ALA A 254 -4.71 28.65 -6.46
N MET A 255 -4.64 27.65 -5.58
CA MET A 255 -5.80 26.90 -5.10
C MET A 255 -6.74 27.75 -4.23
N ALA A 256 -6.19 28.72 -3.49
CA ALA A 256 -6.95 29.72 -2.74
C ALA A 256 -7.59 30.82 -3.61
N GLY A 257 -7.36 30.81 -4.93
CA GLY A 257 -7.88 31.84 -5.85
C GLY A 257 -7.03 33.11 -5.93
N GLU A 258 -5.88 33.16 -5.26
CA GLU A 258 -4.97 34.30 -5.24
C GLU A 258 -4.00 34.31 -6.44
N ALA A 259 -4.55 34.38 -7.65
CA ALA A 259 -3.79 34.21 -8.90
C ALA A 259 -2.60 35.19 -9.05
N GLY A 260 -2.73 36.42 -8.54
CA GLY A 260 -1.67 37.42 -8.55
C GLY A 260 -0.47 37.04 -7.66
N ILE A 261 -0.74 36.54 -6.46
CA ILE A 261 0.29 36.06 -5.52
C ILE A 261 0.94 34.80 -6.09
N ALA A 262 0.13 33.85 -6.58
CA ALA A 262 0.62 32.61 -7.18
C ALA A 262 1.56 32.89 -8.37
N SER A 263 1.10 33.72 -9.32
CA SER A 263 1.85 34.03 -10.55
C SER A 263 3.14 34.80 -10.24
N SER A 264 3.08 35.83 -9.38
CA SER A 264 4.26 36.62 -9.03
C SER A 264 5.32 35.81 -8.27
N THR A 265 4.88 34.88 -7.40
CA THR A 265 5.76 33.98 -6.66
C THR A 265 6.45 32.99 -7.60
N ILE A 266 5.69 32.30 -8.46
CA ILE A 266 6.28 31.32 -9.39
C ILE A 266 7.15 31.98 -10.47
N ASP A 267 6.81 33.21 -10.91
CA ASP A 267 7.64 33.97 -11.85
C ASP A 267 8.96 34.43 -11.22
N ARG A 268 8.97 34.76 -9.92
CA ARG A 268 10.20 35.05 -9.17
C ARG A 268 11.08 33.81 -9.05
N LEU A 269 10.48 32.65 -8.73
CA LEU A 269 11.19 31.37 -8.66
C LEU A 269 11.81 31.02 -10.00
N ARG A 270 11.07 31.14 -11.11
CA ARG A 270 11.58 30.93 -12.46
C ARG A 270 12.75 31.86 -12.80
N ARG A 271 12.66 33.15 -12.46
CA ARG A 271 13.77 34.10 -12.71
C ARG A 271 15.04 33.75 -11.93
N ARG A 272 14.90 33.17 -10.73
CA ARG A 272 16.02 32.83 -9.85
C ARG A 272 16.65 31.47 -10.15
N GLU A 273 15.83 30.46 -10.44
CA GLU A 273 16.26 29.06 -10.59
C GLU A 273 16.29 28.59 -12.06
N GLY A 274 15.77 29.41 -12.99
CA GLY A 274 15.58 29.02 -14.39
C GLY A 274 14.29 28.22 -14.63
N GLU A 275 14.12 27.79 -15.88
CA GLU A 275 12.99 26.99 -16.32
C GLU A 275 13.27 25.48 -16.11
N THR A 276 13.32 25.07 -14.84
CA THR A 276 13.53 23.66 -14.49
C THR A 276 12.22 22.87 -14.59
N ILE A 277 12.33 21.55 -14.74
CA ILE A 277 11.18 20.64 -14.74
C ILE A 277 10.30 20.83 -13.49
N ASP A 278 10.90 21.06 -12.32
CA ASP A 278 10.16 21.23 -11.06
C ASP A 278 9.32 22.52 -11.07
N ILE A 279 9.86 23.60 -11.66
CA ILE A 279 9.13 24.86 -11.86
C ILE A 279 8.03 24.70 -12.90
N LEU A 280 8.29 24.02 -14.02
CA LEU A 280 7.29 23.77 -15.06
C LEU A 280 6.11 22.93 -14.54
N LEU A 281 6.40 21.88 -13.77
CA LEU A 281 5.38 21.06 -13.10
C LEU A 281 4.56 21.90 -12.12
N ALA A 282 5.20 22.72 -11.30
CA ALA A 282 4.50 23.62 -10.39
C ALA A 282 3.66 24.68 -11.13
N GLN A 283 4.18 25.24 -12.22
CA GLN A 283 3.42 26.18 -13.07
C GLN A 283 2.20 25.52 -13.70
N ARG A 284 2.28 24.24 -14.06
CA ARG A 284 1.12 23.48 -14.56
C ARG A 284 0.03 23.36 -13.49
N ILE A 285 0.41 23.08 -12.24
CA ILE A 285 -0.54 23.07 -11.10
C ILE A 285 -1.14 24.46 -10.87
N VAL A 286 -0.30 25.51 -10.82
CA VAL A 286 -0.76 26.89 -10.66
C VAL A 286 -1.69 27.32 -11.80
N GLY A 287 -1.38 26.93 -13.04
CA GLY A 287 -2.16 27.23 -14.22
C GLY A 287 -3.51 26.50 -14.30
N ALA A 288 -3.66 25.38 -13.58
CA ALA A 288 -4.92 24.65 -13.47
C ALA A 288 -5.89 25.23 -12.41
N GLY A 289 -5.44 26.17 -11.57
CA GLY A 289 -6.31 26.85 -10.60
C GLY A 289 -7.41 27.68 -11.25
N ALA A 290 -8.48 27.99 -10.51
CA ALA A 290 -9.74 28.56 -11.03
C ALA A 290 -9.61 29.86 -11.86
N ALA A 291 -8.49 30.57 -11.77
CA ALA A 291 -8.19 31.80 -12.52
C ALA A 291 -6.98 31.67 -13.46
N GLY A 292 -6.40 30.48 -13.61
CA GLY A 292 -5.23 30.22 -14.44
C GLY A 292 -5.54 30.21 -15.94
N ARG A 293 -4.87 31.07 -16.70
CA ARG A 293 -4.99 31.16 -18.18
C ARG A 293 -3.74 30.65 -18.93
N ARG A 294 -2.82 29.98 -18.24
CA ARG A 294 -1.51 29.59 -18.79
C ARG A 294 -1.47 28.09 -19.09
N SER A 295 -1.34 27.74 -20.37
CA SER A 295 -0.95 26.39 -20.77
C SER A 295 0.57 26.25 -20.67
N VAL A 296 1.01 25.38 -19.78
CA VAL A 296 2.43 25.01 -19.65
C VAL A 296 2.62 23.65 -20.33
N THR A 297 3.56 23.58 -21.27
CA THR A 297 4.00 22.34 -21.89
C THR A 297 5.19 21.80 -21.10
N VAL A 298 5.06 20.59 -20.58
CA VAL A 298 6.13 19.92 -19.84
C VAL A 298 6.85 18.98 -20.79
N GLN A 299 8.14 19.23 -21.04
CA GLN A 299 9.00 18.37 -21.85
C GLN A 299 9.80 17.42 -20.95
N TRP A 300 9.90 16.16 -21.35
CA TRP A 300 10.55 15.12 -20.56
C TRP A 300 11.98 14.81 -21.03
N ASP A 301 12.41 15.30 -22.19
CA ASP A 301 13.62 14.85 -22.91
C ASP A 301 14.88 14.80 -22.03
N ASN A 302 15.08 15.79 -21.16
CA ASN A 302 16.24 15.89 -20.27
C ASN A 302 15.98 15.40 -18.84
N VAL A 303 14.96 14.58 -18.65
CA VAL A 303 14.64 13.95 -17.36
C VAL A 303 15.04 12.48 -17.42
N ASP A 304 16.02 12.09 -16.60
CA ASP A 304 16.49 10.69 -16.54
C ASP A 304 15.73 9.86 -15.51
N LYS A 305 15.24 10.51 -14.44
CA LYS A 305 14.55 9.85 -13.33
C LYS A 305 13.48 10.74 -12.71
N LEU A 306 12.43 10.08 -12.22
CA LEU A 306 11.42 10.68 -11.36
C LEU A 306 11.73 10.38 -9.91
N ASP A 307 12.02 11.44 -9.15
CA ASP A 307 11.95 11.38 -7.70
C ASP A 307 10.50 11.52 -7.22
N GLY A 308 10.28 11.42 -5.91
CA GLY A 308 8.95 11.54 -5.33
C GLY A 308 8.29 12.89 -5.61
N TRP A 309 9.08 13.98 -5.65
CA TRP A 309 8.57 15.34 -5.90
C TRP A 309 8.02 15.48 -7.32
N ARG A 310 8.81 15.10 -8.33
CA ARG A 310 8.39 15.15 -9.74
C ARG A 310 7.24 14.21 -10.03
N PHE A 311 7.29 13.00 -9.48
CA PHE A 311 6.18 12.05 -9.56
C PHE A 311 4.89 12.68 -9.03
N GLY A 312 4.92 13.21 -7.79
CA GLY A 312 3.74 13.77 -7.15
C GLY A 312 3.13 14.94 -7.93
N LEU A 313 3.95 15.89 -8.38
CA LEU A 313 3.46 17.03 -9.15
C LEU A 313 2.96 16.63 -10.54
N ALA A 314 3.65 15.73 -11.24
CA ALA A 314 3.24 15.29 -12.57
C ALA A 314 1.91 14.52 -12.54
N THR A 315 1.78 13.60 -11.58
CA THR A 315 0.53 12.85 -11.38
C THR A 315 -0.61 13.75 -10.92
N ALA A 316 -0.35 14.70 -10.00
CA ALA A 316 -1.36 15.68 -9.58
C ALA A 316 -1.82 16.59 -10.74
N ALA A 317 -0.91 16.92 -11.65
CA ALA A 317 -1.19 17.73 -12.83
C ALA A 317 -1.90 16.94 -13.96
N GLY A 318 -2.15 15.64 -13.78
CA GLY A 318 -2.75 14.77 -14.79
C GLY A 318 -1.88 14.64 -16.04
N LEU A 319 -0.56 14.70 -15.90
CA LEU A 319 0.37 14.54 -17.02
C LEU A 319 0.64 13.06 -17.30
N ASP A 320 0.64 12.71 -18.59
CA ASP A 320 1.12 11.41 -19.04
C ASP A 320 2.64 11.33 -18.84
N ILE A 321 3.05 10.44 -17.94
CA ILE A 321 4.46 10.19 -17.64
C ILE A 321 4.99 9.14 -18.63
N PRO A 322 6.05 9.44 -19.40
CA PRO A 322 6.62 8.48 -20.35
C PRO A 322 7.04 7.16 -19.69
N ASP A 323 6.81 6.04 -20.38
CA ASP A 323 7.12 4.71 -19.86
C ASP A 323 8.59 4.54 -19.46
N ARG A 324 9.53 5.17 -20.19
CA ARG A 324 10.96 5.13 -19.85
C ARG A 324 11.26 5.62 -18.43
N LEU A 325 10.41 6.48 -17.86
CA LEU A 325 10.53 7.00 -16.50
C LEU A 325 9.83 6.12 -15.46
N THR A 326 8.86 5.30 -15.86
CA THR A 326 8.05 4.46 -14.95
C THR A 326 8.48 2.99 -14.96
N GLN A 327 9.10 2.51 -16.03
CA GLN A 327 9.55 1.11 -16.19
C GLN A 327 10.44 0.64 -15.04
N ASN A 328 11.34 1.52 -14.56
CA ASN A 328 12.30 1.23 -13.49
C ASN A 328 11.79 1.62 -12.10
N PHE A 329 10.49 1.90 -11.94
CA PHE A 329 9.93 2.12 -10.61
C PHE A 329 10.13 0.89 -9.73
N ASN A 330 10.76 1.13 -8.58
CA ASN A 330 10.80 0.15 -7.51
C ASN A 330 9.39 -0.08 -6.93
N ALA A 331 9.22 -1.15 -6.15
CA ALA A 331 7.93 -1.54 -5.58
C ALA A 331 7.25 -0.40 -4.77
N ARG A 332 8.03 0.44 -4.07
CA ARG A 332 7.54 1.62 -3.35
C ARG A 332 6.87 2.62 -4.30
N MET A 333 7.54 3.02 -5.37
CA MET A 333 7.01 4.00 -6.33
C MET A 333 5.80 3.44 -7.08
N ARG A 334 5.81 2.14 -7.41
CA ARG A 334 4.64 1.43 -7.97
C ARG A 334 3.46 1.45 -7.00
N ALA A 335 3.70 1.22 -5.71
CA ALA A 335 2.64 1.32 -4.69
C ALA A 335 2.06 2.74 -4.58
N TRP A 336 2.89 3.78 -4.67
CA TRP A 336 2.43 5.17 -4.71
C TRP A 336 1.58 5.46 -5.96
N ARG A 337 2.03 5.05 -7.14
CA ARG A 337 1.29 5.22 -8.39
C ARG A 337 -0.04 4.45 -8.39
N MET A 338 -0.07 3.24 -7.84
CA MET A 338 -1.31 2.48 -7.66
C MET A 338 -2.30 3.21 -6.74
N ALA A 339 -1.82 3.81 -5.65
CA ALA A 339 -2.65 4.47 -4.65
C ALA A 339 -3.13 5.88 -5.07
N ALA A 340 -2.43 6.56 -5.97
CA ALA A 340 -2.75 7.90 -6.44
C ALA A 340 -4.01 7.89 -7.33
N ALA A 341 -5.05 8.61 -6.91
CA ALA A 341 -6.36 8.60 -7.57
C ALA A 341 -6.33 9.16 -9.00
N MET A 342 -5.45 10.13 -9.27
CA MET A 342 -5.28 10.76 -10.59
C MET A 342 -4.55 9.86 -11.61
N THR A 343 -4.07 8.69 -11.19
CA THR A 343 -3.42 7.74 -12.10
C THR A 343 -4.48 6.99 -12.92
N PRO A 344 -4.30 6.84 -14.25
CA PRO A 344 -5.17 6.01 -15.09
C PRO A 344 -5.37 4.59 -14.54
N ILE A 345 -6.55 4.02 -14.75
CA ILE A 345 -6.92 2.77 -14.09
C ILE A 345 -6.00 1.59 -14.46
N ASP A 346 -5.59 1.47 -15.72
CA ASP A 346 -4.68 0.40 -16.16
C ASP A 346 -3.29 0.53 -15.53
N ALA A 347 -2.82 1.75 -15.37
CA ALA A 347 -1.59 2.05 -14.63
C ALA A 347 -1.68 1.64 -13.16
N ARG A 348 -2.84 1.80 -12.52
CA ARG A 348 -3.08 1.36 -11.14
C ARG A 348 -3.17 -0.16 -11.05
N VAL A 349 -3.84 -0.82 -12.01
CA VAL A 349 -3.98 -2.28 -12.08
C VAL A 349 -2.62 -2.95 -12.32
N SER A 350 -1.82 -2.45 -13.26
CA SER A 350 -0.47 -2.97 -13.55
C SER A 350 0.48 -2.93 -12.35
N ASP A 351 0.38 -1.90 -11.50
CA ASP A 351 1.22 -1.79 -10.30
C ASP A 351 0.66 -2.49 -9.06
N ALA A 352 -0.59 -2.92 -9.09
CA ALA A 352 -1.26 -3.53 -7.95
C ALA A 352 -0.58 -4.82 -7.47
N LYS A 353 -0.04 -5.62 -8.39
CA LYS A 353 0.73 -6.84 -8.07
C LYS A 353 1.97 -6.52 -7.22
N ALA A 354 2.72 -5.47 -7.60
CA ALA A 354 3.90 -5.02 -6.86
C ALA A 354 3.52 -4.40 -5.51
N ALA A 355 2.42 -3.67 -5.42
CA ALA A 355 1.94 -3.09 -4.15
C ALA A 355 1.42 -4.17 -3.18
N ALA A 356 0.76 -5.21 -3.71
CA ALA A 356 0.27 -6.34 -2.94
C ALA A 356 1.40 -7.18 -2.35
N SER A 357 2.47 -7.41 -3.10
CA SER A 357 3.61 -8.23 -2.66
C SER A 357 4.39 -7.62 -1.50
N ILE A 358 4.43 -6.29 -1.39
CA ILE A 358 5.09 -5.57 -0.28
C ILE A 358 4.14 -5.24 0.89
N GLY A 359 2.87 -5.68 0.84
CA GLY A 359 1.92 -5.55 1.95
C GLY A 359 1.15 -4.23 2.00
N ILE A 360 1.19 -3.42 0.93
CA ILE A 360 0.41 -2.17 0.85
C ILE A 360 -1.03 -2.44 0.44
N LEU A 361 -1.25 -3.36 -0.51
CA LEU A 361 -2.57 -3.72 -1.01
C LEU A 361 -3.06 -5.04 -0.39
N SER A 362 -4.25 -5.01 0.23
CA SER A 362 -4.88 -6.20 0.82
C SER A 362 -5.64 -7.02 -0.24
N ASN A 363 -5.93 -8.30 0.03
CA ASN A 363 -6.76 -9.14 -0.85
C ASN A 363 -8.09 -8.46 -1.22
N ARG A 364 -8.78 -7.88 -0.23
CA ARG A 364 -10.05 -7.17 -0.43
C ARG A 364 -9.88 -5.95 -1.32
N ALA A 365 -8.94 -5.06 -0.99
CA ALA A 365 -8.73 -3.83 -1.75
C ALA A 365 -8.24 -4.11 -3.18
N TYR A 366 -7.49 -5.20 -3.38
CA TYR A 366 -7.08 -5.62 -4.72
C TYR A 366 -8.28 -6.11 -5.53
N GLY A 367 -9.13 -6.97 -4.96
CA GLY A 367 -10.39 -7.39 -5.59
C GLY A 367 -11.29 -6.19 -5.93
N ASP A 368 -11.43 -5.24 -4.99
CA ASP A 368 -12.22 -4.02 -5.20
C ASP A 368 -11.65 -3.15 -6.33
N LEU A 369 -10.31 -3.04 -6.44
CA LEU A 369 -9.64 -2.33 -7.55
C LEU A 369 -9.95 -2.99 -8.90
N ILE A 370 -9.83 -4.32 -8.99
CA ILE A 370 -10.14 -5.05 -10.24
C ILE A 370 -11.63 -4.93 -10.57
N GLY A 371 -12.52 -5.04 -9.58
CA GLY A 371 -13.96 -4.89 -9.77
C GLY A 371 -14.39 -3.46 -10.13
N PHE A 372 -13.66 -2.44 -9.68
CA PHE A 372 -13.82 -1.07 -10.14
C PHE A 372 -13.32 -0.93 -11.58
N ALA A 373 -12.12 -1.42 -11.88
CA ALA A 373 -11.54 -1.37 -13.22
C ALA A 373 -12.44 -2.04 -14.25
N ALA A 374 -13.00 -3.21 -13.93
CA ALA A 374 -13.96 -3.95 -14.76
C ALA A 374 -15.29 -3.22 -15.04
N ARG A 375 -15.55 -2.07 -14.42
CA ARG A 375 -16.71 -1.20 -14.71
C ARG A 375 -16.32 0.14 -15.34
N SER A 376 -15.04 0.50 -15.32
CA SER A 376 -14.52 1.70 -15.97
C SER A 376 -14.57 1.57 -17.50
N GLY A 377 -15.11 2.58 -18.18
CA GLY A 377 -15.23 2.57 -19.65
C GLY A 377 -13.91 2.77 -20.41
N ASP A 378 -12.90 3.33 -19.75
CA ASP A 378 -11.57 3.62 -20.31
C ASP A 378 -10.54 2.66 -19.70
N ARG A 379 -10.54 1.41 -20.18
CA ARG A 379 -9.64 0.34 -19.72
C ARG A 379 -9.09 -0.46 -20.90
N GLY A 380 -7.87 -0.96 -20.74
CA GLY A 380 -7.23 -1.86 -21.70
C GLY A 380 -7.73 -3.30 -21.63
N GLU A 381 -7.42 -4.06 -22.68
CA GLU A 381 -7.78 -5.47 -22.83
C GLU A 381 -7.21 -6.35 -21.71
N ALA A 382 -5.95 -6.13 -21.31
CA ALA A 382 -5.30 -6.89 -20.24
C ALA A 382 -6.02 -6.75 -18.89
N THR A 383 -6.54 -5.56 -18.58
CA THR A 383 -7.32 -5.31 -17.36
C THR A 383 -8.67 -6.04 -17.40
N LEU A 384 -9.30 -6.08 -18.58
CA LEU A 384 -10.56 -6.80 -18.77
C LEU A 384 -10.37 -8.31 -18.63
N ALA A 385 -9.35 -8.88 -19.29
CA ALA A 385 -9.00 -10.29 -19.19
C ALA A 385 -8.75 -10.73 -17.74
N LEU A 386 -7.93 -9.98 -17.00
CA LEU A 386 -7.67 -10.24 -15.58
C LEU A 386 -8.96 -10.23 -14.74
N ALA A 387 -9.88 -9.31 -15.01
CA ALA A 387 -11.16 -9.24 -14.31
C ALA A 387 -12.06 -10.44 -14.62
N ASP A 388 -12.02 -10.92 -15.86
CA ASP A 388 -12.80 -12.08 -16.31
C ASP A 388 -12.25 -13.40 -15.74
N ASP A 389 -10.92 -13.56 -15.72
CA ASP A 389 -10.26 -14.70 -15.08
C ASP A 389 -10.56 -14.73 -13.59
N LEU A 390 -10.49 -13.57 -12.92
CA LEU A 390 -10.80 -13.47 -11.49
C LEU A 390 -12.25 -13.90 -11.22
N ARG A 391 -13.20 -13.47 -12.06
CA ARG A 391 -14.60 -13.88 -11.93
C ARG A 391 -14.76 -15.39 -12.12
N THR A 392 -14.07 -15.97 -13.09
CA THR A 392 -14.06 -17.42 -13.34
C THR A 392 -13.51 -18.19 -12.14
N ALA A 393 -12.39 -17.77 -11.58
CA ALA A 393 -11.78 -18.36 -10.38
C ALA A 393 -12.74 -18.38 -9.17
N PHE A 394 -13.55 -17.33 -9.01
CA PHE A 394 -14.52 -17.23 -7.91
C PHE A 394 -15.82 -18.01 -8.15
N ALA A 395 -16.37 -17.99 -9.36
CA ALA A 395 -17.79 -18.27 -9.56
C ALA A 395 -18.10 -19.36 -10.59
N ASP A 396 -17.11 -19.91 -11.31
CA ASP A 396 -17.37 -21.01 -12.24
C ASP A 396 -17.88 -22.25 -11.49
N ARG A 397 -18.82 -22.98 -12.10
CA ARG A 397 -19.43 -24.18 -11.50
C ARG A 397 -18.47 -25.37 -11.47
N ARG A 398 -17.47 -25.41 -12.35
CA ARG A 398 -16.51 -26.50 -12.45
C ARG A 398 -15.21 -26.14 -11.74
N THR A 399 -14.82 -26.93 -10.75
CA THR A 399 -13.55 -26.77 -10.02
C THR A 399 -12.34 -26.72 -10.95
N ALA A 400 -12.34 -27.50 -12.04
CA ALA A 400 -11.27 -27.49 -13.03
C ALA A 400 -11.12 -26.12 -13.74
N ASN A 401 -12.23 -25.47 -14.10
CA ASN A 401 -12.21 -24.13 -14.71
C ASN A 401 -11.71 -23.08 -13.71
N ARG A 402 -12.14 -23.19 -12.45
CA ARG A 402 -11.66 -22.31 -11.38
C ARG A 402 -10.16 -22.43 -11.18
N LEU A 403 -9.64 -23.66 -11.16
CA LEU A 403 -8.20 -23.94 -11.04
C LEU A 403 -7.42 -23.42 -12.25
N ALA A 404 -7.94 -23.62 -13.48
CA ALA A 404 -7.32 -23.08 -14.68
C ALA A 404 -7.21 -21.55 -14.63
N ALA A 405 -8.30 -20.84 -14.29
CA ALA A 405 -8.27 -19.39 -14.15
C ALA A 405 -7.33 -18.91 -13.04
N LEU A 406 -7.22 -19.65 -11.92
CA LEU A 406 -6.22 -19.35 -10.89
C LEU A 406 -4.79 -19.45 -11.44
N ARG A 407 -4.48 -20.52 -12.19
CA ARG A 407 -3.18 -20.69 -12.84
C ARG A 407 -2.88 -19.57 -13.84
N ASP A 408 -3.86 -19.18 -14.65
CA ASP A 408 -3.71 -18.10 -15.64
C ASP A 408 -3.37 -16.76 -14.94
N ILE A 409 -4.01 -16.46 -13.80
CA ILE A 409 -3.71 -15.27 -13.00
C ILE A 409 -2.32 -15.34 -12.35
N TRP A 410 -1.91 -16.52 -11.88
CA TRP A 410 -0.58 -16.71 -11.26
C TRP A 410 0.54 -16.61 -12.29
N GLY A 411 0.31 -17.11 -13.50
CA GLY A 411 1.28 -17.22 -14.58
C GLY A 411 2.40 -18.24 -14.28
N ASP A 412 3.36 -18.34 -15.19
CA ASP A 412 4.40 -19.37 -15.16
C ASP A 412 5.49 -19.15 -14.08
N ASP A 413 5.61 -17.92 -13.54
CA ASP A 413 6.64 -17.54 -12.55
C ASP A 413 6.16 -17.67 -11.09
N ALA A 414 5.75 -18.88 -10.69
CA ALA A 414 5.20 -19.19 -9.37
C ALA A 414 6.10 -18.79 -8.16
N HIS A 415 7.42 -18.66 -8.36
CA HIS A 415 8.40 -18.57 -7.26
C HIS A 415 8.88 -17.14 -6.90
N GLY A 416 8.35 -16.09 -7.53
CA GLY A 416 8.73 -14.72 -7.13
C GLY A 416 7.79 -13.63 -7.62
N ASN A 417 7.52 -13.59 -8.94
CA ASN A 417 6.58 -12.63 -9.48
C ASN A 417 5.14 -12.97 -9.09
N ALA A 418 4.75 -14.25 -8.99
CA ALA A 418 3.37 -14.65 -8.69
C ALA A 418 2.85 -14.24 -7.30
N TYR A 419 3.69 -13.88 -6.33
CA TYR A 419 3.24 -13.65 -4.94
C TYR A 419 2.18 -12.54 -4.82
N GLY A 420 2.26 -11.49 -5.63
CA GLY A 420 1.19 -10.47 -5.70
C GLY A 420 -0.12 -10.99 -6.30
N ALA A 421 -0.06 -11.97 -7.21
CA ALA A 421 -1.22 -12.64 -7.79
C ALA A 421 -1.87 -13.60 -6.78
N TYR A 422 -1.08 -14.30 -5.96
CA TYR A 422 -1.58 -15.06 -4.80
C TYR A 422 -2.43 -14.17 -3.88
N VAL A 423 -1.97 -12.94 -3.58
CA VAL A 423 -2.76 -11.98 -2.79
C VAL A 423 -4.10 -11.65 -3.43
N LEU A 424 -4.18 -11.46 -4.76
CA LEU A 424 -5.44 -11.20 -5.45
C LEU A 424 -6.40 -12.40 -5.31
N THR A 425 -5.88 -13.60 -5.50
CA THR A 425 -6.67 -14.83 -5.58
C THR A 425 -6.96 -15.50 -4.23
N ALA A 426 -6.41 -15.00 -3.12
CA ALA A 426 -6.45 -15.67 -1.81
C ALA A 426 -7.85 -16.16 -1.40
N ARG A 427 -8.87 -15.32 -1.58
CA ARG A 427 -10.26 -15.68 -1.27
C ARG A 427 -10.86 -16.69 -2.26
N ALA A 428 -10.50 -16.62 -3.54
CA ALA A 428 -10.93 -17.60 -4.53
C ALA A 428 -10.32 -18.98 -4.20
N ALA A 429 -9.02 -19.03 -3.91
CA ALA A 429 -8.34 -20.24 -3.45
C ALA A 429 -8.97 -20.81 -2.17
N ALA A 430 -9.31 -19.98 -1.18
CA ALA A 430 -9.94 -20.41 0.06
C ALA A 430 -11.35 -21.04 -0.11
N THR A 431 -11.96 -20.91 -1.28
CA THR A 431 -13.26 -21.52 -1.60
C THR A 431 -13.14 -22.73 -2.53
N MET A 432 -11.92 -23.18 -2.83
CA MET A 432 -11.69 -24.43 -3.54
C MET A 432 -12.03 -25.62 -2.64
N PRO A 433 -12.70 -26.67 -3.14
CA PRO A 433 -12.94 -27.89 -2.38
C PRO A 433 -11.62 -28.53 -1.95
N VAL A 434 -11.56 -29.08 -0.74
CA VAL A 434 -10.39 -29.86 -0.29
C VAL A 434 -10.32 -31.16 -1.09
N SER A 435 -9.17 -31.45 -1.71
CA SER A 435 -8.88 -32.72 -2.38
C SER A 435 -7.37 -32.97 -2.37
N GLY A 436 -6.96 -34.24 -2.42
CA GLY A 436 -5.57 -34.63 -2.70
C GLY A 436 -5.24 -34.62 -4.19
N ASP A 437 -6.25 -34.55 -5.06
CA ASP A 437 -6.10 -34.67 -6.52
C ASP A 437 -5.45 -33.45 -7.19
N TYR A 438 -5.16 -32.39 -6.43
CA TYR A 438 -4.54 -31.17 -6.96
C TYR A 438 -3.04 -31.33 -7.23
N GLY A 439 -2.38 -32.37 -6.71
CA GLY A 439 -0.95 -32.59 -6.91
C GLY A 439 -0.12 -31.32 -6.65
N ASP A 440 0.68 -30.91 -7.64
CA ASP A 440 1.56 -29.74 -7.57
C ASP A 440 0.82 -28.40 -7.35
N ASP A 441 -0.48 -28.30 -7.66
CA ASP A 441 -1.25 -27.07 -7.40
C ASP A 441 -1.64 -26.87 -5.95
N ALA A 442 -1.52 -27.91 -5.11
CA ALA A 442 -1.82 -27.80 -3.69
C ALA A 442 -0.97 -26.70 -3.02
N ALA A 443 0.32 -26.61 -3.38
CA ALA A 443 1.21 -25.61 -2.80
C ALA A 443 0.82 -24.16 -3.20
N PRO A 444 0.65 -23.80 -4.49
CA PRO A 444 0.10 -22.51 -4.90
C PRO A 444 -1.26 -22.15 -4.28
N LEU A 445 -2.17 -23.12 -4.16
CA LEU A 445 -3.47 -22.92 -3.51
C LEU A 445 -3.31 -22.53 -2.04
N ILE A 446 -2.51 -23.29 -1.28
CA ILE A 446 -2.24 -23.01 0.13
C ILE A 446 -1.49 -21.68 0.29
N ALA A 447 -0.46 -21.41 -0.50
CA ALA A 447 0.26 -20.15 -0.49
C ALA A 447 -0.70 -18.97 -0.71
N SER A 448 -1.58 -19.07 -1.71
CA SER A 448 -2.63 -18.10 -2.00
C SER A 448 -3.55 -17.86 -0.81
N MET A 449 -4.12 -18.91 -0.20
CA MET A 449 -4.93 -18.80 1.02
C MET A 449 -4.20 -18.05 2.14
N LEU A 450 -2.94 -18.42 2.39
CA LEU A 450 -2.14 -17.86 3.47
C LEU A 450 -1.74 -16.41 3.23
N THR A 451 -1.64 -15.93 1.98
CA THR A 451 -1.43 -14.48 1.74
C THR A 451 -2.62 -13.62 2.18
N GLY A 452 -3.82 -14.21 2.19
CA GLY A 452 -5.06 -13.56 2.65
C GLY A 452 -5.35 -13.75 4.13
N GLY A 453 -4.53 -14.51 4.86
CA GLY A 453 -4.76 -14.85 6.27
C GLY A 453 -5.83 -15.93 6.47
N PHE A 454 -6.10 -16.76 5.45
CA PHE A 454 -7.06 -17.87 5.54
C PHE A 454 -6.43 -19.13 6.17
N ASP A 455 -5.69 -18.96 7.28
CA ASP A 455 -4.93 -20.03 7.95
C ASP A 455 -5.81 -21.15 8.50
N THR A 456 -6.98 -20.81 9.06
CA THR A 456 -8.02 -21.77 9.48
C THR A 456 -8.59 -22.59 8.32
N VAL A 457 -8.65 -22.03 7.11
CA VAL A 457 -9.12 -22.72 5.91
C VAL A 457 -8.03 -23.63 5.38
N ALA A 458 -6.81 -23.11 5.25
CA ALA A 458 -5.64 -23.89 4.85
C ALA A 458 -5.40 -25.09 5.77
N ALA A 459 -5.60 -24.94 7.09
CA ALA A 459 -5.49 -26.03 8.05
C ALA A 459 -6.42 -27.22 7.78
N ARG A 460 -7.56 -27.02 7.10
CA ARG A 460 -8.49 -28.10 6.73
C ARG A 460 -7.92 -29.04 5.68
N TRP A 461 -6.91 -28.59 4.94
CA TRP A 461 -6.25 -29.37 3.92
C TRP A 461 -5.26 -30.39 4.50
N ALA A 462 -4.89 -30.28 5.78
CA ALA A 462 -3.82 -31.08 6.40
C ALA A 462 -3.89 -32.60 6.12
N LYS A 463 -5.10 -33.19 6.05
CA LYS A 463 -5.30 -34.63 5.80
C LYS A 463 -5.25 -35.03 4.32
N ALA A 464 -5.36 -34.07 3.41
CA ALA A 464 -5.35 -34.28 1.96
C ALA A 464 -3.98 -33.98 1.33
N LEU A 465 -3.04 -33.45 2.11
CA LEU A 465 -1.70 -33.09 1.65
C LEU A 465 -0.73 -34.23 1.91
N ASP A 466 0.14 -34.46 0.95
CA ASP A 466 1.25 -35.40 1.11
C ASP A 466 2.22 -34.84 2.16
N GLU A 467 2.54 -35.67 3.16
CA GLU A 467 3.51 -35.34 4.18
C GLU A 467 4.88 -35.11 3.55
N GLY A 468 5.59 -34.06 3.97
CA GLY A 468 6.85 -33.65 3.34
C GLY A 468 6.67 -32.77 2.09
N SER A 469 5.45 -32.52 1.61
CA SER A 469 5.25 -31.57 0.51
C SER A 469 5.39 -30.09 0.94
N PRO A 470 5.65 -29.15 0.02
CA PRO A 470 5.61 -27.70 0.30
C PRO A 470 4.27 -27.21 0.86
N ALA A 471 3.16 -27.78 0.36
CA ALA A 471 1.83 -27.48 0.88
C ALA A 471 1.69 -27.91 2.34
N TRP A 472 2.16 -29.12 2.67
CA TRP A 472 2.18 -29.62 4.05
C TRP A 472 3.04 -28.72 4.95
N ALA A 473 4.25 -28.36 4.52
CA ALA A 473 5.16 -27.52 5.30
C ALA A 473 4.56 -26.15 5.63
N MET A 474 3.89 -25.52 4.66
CA MET A 474 3.14 -24.28 4.88
C MET A 474 2.02 -24.45 5.90
N VAL A 475 1.22 -25.53 5.80
CA VAL A 475 0.13 -25.81 6.77
C VAL A 475 0.68 -26.12 8.16
N ALA A 476 1.78 -26.88 8.26
CA ALA A 476 2.43 -27.23 9.52
C ALA A 476 2.92 -26.00 10.29
N LEU A 477 3.32 -24.93 9.58
CA LEU A 477 3.68 -23.63 10.17
C LEU A 477 2.46 -22.74 10.43
N ALA A 478 1.52 -22.69 9.50
CA ALA A 478 0.41 -21.74 9.50
C ALA A 478 -0.75 -22.11 10.43
N ALA A 479 -1.05 -23.40 10.60
CA ALA A 479 -2.26 -23.87 11.25
C ALA A 479 -2.37 -23.31 12.70
N PRO A 480 -3.51 -22.71 13.11
CA PRO A 480 -3.65 -22.15 14.46
C PRO A 480 -3.43 -23.17 15.59
N ASN A 481 -3.98 -24.39 15.41
CA ASN A 481 -3.88 -25.48 16.39
C ASN A 481 -2.88 -26.56 15.93
N GLY A 482 -1.75 -26.14 15.37
CA GLY A 482 -0.71 -27.06 14.88
C GLY A 482 -0.09 -27.87 16.02
N GLY A 483 0.06 -29.17 15.80
CA GLY A 483 0.71 -30.08 16.75
C GLY A 483 2.24 -30.12 16.62
N ILE A 484 2.85 -31.01 17.40
CA ILE A 484 4.27 -31.33 17.27
C ILE A 484 4.49 -32.08 15.94
N VAL A 485 5.49 -31.63 15.18
CA VAL A 485 5.98 -32.22 13.94
C VAL A 485 7.12 -33.19 14.27
N SER A 486 7.11 -34.36 13.65
CA SER A 486 8.14 -35.37 13.88
C SER A 486 9.42 -35.07 13.07
N SER A 487 10.57 -35.55 13.53
CA SER A 487 11.80 -35.47 12.73
C SER A 487 11.68 -36.22 11.40
N GLY A 488 10.85 -37.26 11.29
CA GLY A 488 10.66 -38.01 10.05
C GLY A 488 9.90 -37.20 8.99
N SER A 489 8.94 -36.38 9.40
CA SER A 489 8.22 -35.47 8.52
C SER A 489 9.15 -34.41 7.91
N ILE A 490 10.10 -33.91 8.70
CA ILE A 490 11.13 -32.96 8.25
C ILE A 490 12.12 -33.65 7.31
N ASP A 491 12.50 -34.90 7.59
CA ASP A 491 13.37 -35.71 6.73
C ASP A 491 12.75 -35.93 5.34
N SER A 492 11.46 -36.27 5.29
CA SER A 492 10.71 -36.39 4.04
C SER A 492 10.70 -35.07 3.25
N PHE A 493 10.45 -33.93 3.92
CA PHE A 493 10.50 -32.62 3.27
C PHE A 493 11.91 -32.30 2.75
N SER A 494 12.93 -32.57 3.57
CA SER A 494 14.33 -32.30 3.22
C SER A 494 14.81 -33.12 2.03
N GLY A 495 14.29 -34.34 1.85
CA GLY A 495 14.63 -35.20 0.71
C GLY A 495 14.15 -34.64 -0.63
N ASP A 496 13.04 -33.91 -0.62
CA ASP A 496 12.42 -33.31 -1.82
C ASP A 496 12.73 -31.81 -2.00
N ASP A 497 13.50 -31.22 -1.09
CA ASP A 497 13.87 -29.81 -1.12
C ASP A 497 14.89 -29.49 -2.23
N LYS A 498 14.41 -28.81 -3.27
CA LYS A 498 15.21 -28.38 -4.44
C LYS A 498 15.76 -26.96 -4.31
N SER A 499 15.49 -26.27 -3.20
CA SER A 499 15.98 -24.90 -2.97
C SER A 499 17.50 -24.87 -2.81
N ALA A 500 18.11 -23.72 -3.13
CA ALA A 500 19.55 -23.54 -3.02
C ALA A 500 20.00 -23.75 -1.57
N GLU A 501 21.00 -24.63 -1.37
CA GLU A 501 21.51 -25.01 -0.05
C GLU A 501 20.43 -25.50 0.94
N GLN A 502 19.33 -26.07 0.44
CA GLN A 502 18.18 -26.51 1.25
C GLN A 502 17.58 -25.37 2.09
N LEU A 503 17.56 -24.15 1.54
CA LEU A 503 17.04 -22.96 2.21
C LEU A 503 15.61 -23.16 2.75
N ALA A 504 14.73 -23.84 1.99
CA ALA A 504 13.36 -24.13 2.41
C ALA A 504 13.34 -25.02 3.66
N THR A 505 14.16 -26.08 3.71
CA THR A 505 14.28 -26.95 4.88
C THR A 505 14.84 -26.20 6.08
N ARG A 506 15.87 -25.38 5.86
CA ARG A 506 16.45 -24.52 6.90
C ARG A 506 15.40 -23.56 7.49
N PHE A 507 14.54 -22.97 6.66
CA PHE A 507 13.44 -22.14 7.13
C PHE A 507 12.33 -22.92 7.82
N LEU A 508 11.99 -24.12 7.34
CA LEU A 508 11.01 -24.98 7.98
C LEU A 508 11.44 -25.31 9.42
N VAL A 509 12.69 -25.76 9.59
CA VAL A 509 13.26 -26.07 10.91
C VAL A 509 13.26 -24.82 11.81
N ALA A 510 13.74 -23.69 11.31
CA ALA A 510 13.78 -22.44 12.07
C ALA A 510 12.39 -21.95 12.50
N GLY A 511 11.41 -22.03 11.60
CA GLY A 511 10.01 -21.66 11.85
C GLY A 511 9.35 -22.59 12.87
N LEU A 512 9.48 -23.91 12.70
CA LEU A 512 8.95 -24.90 13.64
C LEU A 512 9.57 -24.77 15.03
N ALA A 513 10.89 -24.59 15.11
CA ALA A 513 11.59 -24.35 16.38
C ALA A 513 11.12 -23.07 17.06
N GLY A 514 10.98 -21.97 16.31
CA GLY A 514 10.51 -20.69 16.84
C GLY A 514 9.07 -20.75 17.35
N LEU A 515 8.21 -21.51 16.65
CA LEU A 515 6.82 -21.78 17.05
C LEU A 515 6.69 -22.82 18.16
N GLY A 516 7.77 -23.52 18.52
CA GLY A 516 7.76 -24.62 19.49
C GLY A 516 6.94 -25.83 19.00
N ARG A 517 6.99 -26.11 17.70
CA ARG A 517 6.29 -27.23 17.05
C ARG A 517 7.18 -28.43 16.80
N ILE A 518 8.39 -28.43 17.33
CA ILE A 518 9.30 -29.57 17.38
C ILE A 518 9.88 -29.60 18.79
N ASP A 519 10.22 -30.79 19.29
CA ASP A 519 10.88 -30.94 20.58
C ASP A 519 12.34 -30.46 20.52
N ASP A 520 12.92 -30.16 21.68
CA ASP A 520 14.28 -29.63 21.81
C ASP A 520 15.36 -30.57 21.23
N GLY A 521 15.13 -31.88 21.30
CA GLY A 521 16.03 -32.89 20.73
C GLY A 521 16.02 -32.84 19.21
N THR A 522 14.83 -32.84 18.61
CA THR A 522 14.65 -32.66 17.15
C THR A 522 15.23 -31.33 16.68
N ALA A 523 14.94 -30.23 17.38
CA ALA A 523 15.47 -28.91 17.05
C ALA A 523 17.01 -28.88 17.08
N SER A 524 17.62 -29.48 18.12
CA SER A 524 19.07 -29.53 18.27
C SER A 524 19.75 -30.36 17.19
N LYS A 525 19.17 -31.52 16.84
CA LYS A 525 19.67 -32.38 15.76
C LYS A 525 19.69 -31.63 14.43
N TRP A 526 18.54 -31.10 13.99
CA TRP A 526 18.45 -30.41 12.71
C TRP A 526 19.27 -29.12 12.66
N ALA A 527 19.39 -28.41 13.79
CA ALA A 527 20.26 -27.23 13.86
C ALA A 527 21.75 -27.58 13.67
N GLN A 528 22.19 -28.76 14.12
CA GLN A 528 23.55 -29.27 13.88
C GLN A 528 23.73 -29.74 12.44
N ASP A 529 22.81 -30.59 11.95
CA ASP A 529 22.87 -31.17 10.60
C ASP A 529 22.89 -30.09 9.51
N LEU A 530 22.12 -29.01 9.69
CA LEU A 530 22.02 -27.89 8.75
C LEU A 530 22.92 -26.69 9.10
N ALA A 531 23.73 -26.79 10.16
CA ALA A 531 24.59 -25.72 10.68
C ALA A 531 23.87 -24.37 10.87
N LEU A 532 22.69 -24.38 11.51
CA LEU A 532 21.80 -23.21 11.61
C LEU A 532 22.22 -22.20 12.68
N ASP A 533 23.04 -22.61 13.65
CA ASP A 533 23.50 -21.76 14.77
C ASP A 533 22.34 -21.05 15.50
N LEU A 534 21.19 -21.72 15.70
CA LEU A 534 19.97 -21.12 16.28
C LEU A 534 20.17 -20.55 17.69
N GLY A 535 21.14 -21.07 18.45
CA GLY A 535 21.48 -20.59 19.78
C GLY A 535 22.47 -19.42 19.81
N GLN A 536 23.10 -19.06 18.68
CA GLN A 536 24.12 -18.01 18.68
C GLN A 536 23.52 -16.61 18.77
N GLN A 537 24.00 -15.84 19.76
CA GLN A 537 23.53 -14.49 20.02
C GLN A 537 24.37 -13.43 19.30
N THR A 538 23.69 -12.57 18.53
CA THR A 538 24.22 -11.36 17.91
C THR A 538 23.80 -10.12 18.72
N ARG A 539 24.19 -8.91 18.27
CA ARG A 539 23.64 -7.68 18.86
C ARG A 539 22.14 -7.53 18.57
N TRP A 540 21.70 -7.93 17.39
CA TRP A 540 20.30 -7.85 16.98
C TRP A 540 19.42 -8.89 17.69
N SER A 541 19.84 -10.16 17.76
CA SER A 541 19.05 -11.21 18.42
C SER A 541 18.87 -10.92 19.92
N ARG A 542 19.91 -10.40 20.59
CA ARG A 542 19.80 -9.94 21.97
C ARG A 542 18.80 -8.79 22.13
N ALA A 543 18.73 -7.88 21.17
CA ALA A 543 17.80 -6.75 21.22
C ALA A 543 16.35 -7.22 21.09
N ILE A 544 16.06 -8.10 20.12
CA ILE A 544 14.69 -8.61 19.90
C ILE A 544 14.24 -9.54 21.03
N ASP A 545 15.14 -10.43 21.52
CA ASP A 545 14.86 -11.30 22.66
C ASP A 545 14.60 -10.47 23.93
N ALA A 546 15.41 -9.42 24.18
CA ALA A 546 15.21 -8.54 25.32
C ALA A 546 13.90 -7.73 25.24
N ALA A 547 13.51 -7.27 24.05
CA ALA A 547 12.23 -6.60 23.84
C ALA A 547 11.05 -7.56 24.09
N ALA A 548 11.16 -8.81 23.65
CA ALA A 548 10.16 -9.83 23.91
C ALA A 548 10.04 -10.18 25.40
N SER A 549 11.18 -10.29 26.11
CA SER A 549 11.19 -10.49 27.56
C SER A 549 10.55 -9.34 28.36
N ARG A 550 10.58 -8.11 27.82
CA ARG A 550 9.88 -6.96 28.42
C ARG A 550 8.40 -6.86 28.01
N GLY A 551 7.92 -7.72 27.11
CA GLY A 551 6.55 -7.67 26.62
C GLY A 551 6.27 -6.43 25.75
N GLU A 552 7.23 -6.01 24.92
CA GLU A 552 7.12 -4.81 24.07
C GLU A 552 6.78 -5.18 22.61
N PRO A 553 5.51 -5.48 22.26
CA PRO A 553 5.14 -5.95 20.92
C PRO A 553 5.49 -4.95 19.81
N GLY A 554 5.40 -3.65 20.07
CA GLY A 554 5.77 -2.60 19.11
C GLY A 554 7.27 -2.59 18.82
N THR A 555 8.10 -2.73 19.86
CA THR A 555 9.56 -2.82 19.71
C THR A 555 9.97 -4.10 18.99
N VAL A 556 9.34 -5.23 19.32
CA VAL A 556 9.55 -6.51 18.60
C VAL A 556 9.21 -6.36 17.13
N ALA A 557 8.07 -5.76 16.77
CA ALA A 557 7.68 -5.56 15.37
C ALA A 557 8.69 -4.70 14.58
N VAL A 558 9.23 -3.64 15.18
CA VAL A 558 10.29 -2.82 14.55
C VAL A 558 11.57 -3.65 14.37
N LEU A 559 11.98 -4.43 15.37
CA LEU A 559 13.18 -5.26 15.29
C LEU A 559 13.02 -6.44 14.32
N THR A 560 11.81 -6.98 14.18
CA THR A 560 11.47 -7.95 13.13
C THR A 560 11.73 -7.34 11.76
N ALA A 561 11.28 -6.12 11.51
CA ALA A 561 11.56 -5.44 10.25
C ALA A 561 13.06 -5.22 10.02
N VAL A 562 13.80 -4.81 11.07
CA VAL A 562 15.26 -4.66 11.01
C VAL A 562 15.95 -5.96 10.58
N GLY A 563 15.52 -7.10 11.12
CA GLY A 563 16.08 -8.42 10.81
C GLY A 563 15.64 -9.03 9.47
N MET A 564 14.69 -8.40 8.79
CA MET A 564 14.13 -8.88 7.51
C MET A 564 14.34 -7.89 6.36
N GLN A 565 15.28 -6.96 6.48
CA GLN A 565 15.61 -6.03 5.40
C GLN A 565 16.21 -6.80 4.22
N GLY A 566 15.62 -6.66 3.04
CA GLY A 566 16.05 -7.38 1.85
C GLY A 566 14.93 -7.53 0.82
N ARG A 567 15.32 -7.72 -0.45
CA ARG A 567 14.36 -7.90 -1.57
C ARG A 567 13.71 -9.27 -1.61
N GLY A 568 14.34 -10.28 -0.99
CA GLY A 568 13.91 -11.67 -1.04
C GLY A 568 14.33 -12.43 0.21
N TRP A 569 13.79 -13.63 0.34
CA TRP A 569 14.08 -14.53 1.46
C TRP A 569 15.50 -15.06 1.46
N ASP A 570 16.18 -15.06 0.32
CA ASP A 570 17.61 -15.33 0.18
C ASP A 570 18.50 -14.36 0.98
N LYS A 571 17.95 -13.21 1.43
CA LYS A 571 18.65 -12.23 2.28
C LYS A 571 18.35 -12.40 3.77
N VAL A 572 17.41 -13.26 4.13
CA VAL A 572 17.04 -13.52 5.53
C VAL A 572 17.69 -14.82 5.98
N SER A 573 18.45 -14.79 7.07
CA SER A 573 19.03 -16.04 7.57
C SER A 573 17.99 -16.85 8.36
N PRO A 574 18.04 -18.20 8.33
CA PRO A 574 17.17 -19.05 9.15
C PRO A 574 17.22 -18.71 10.64
N ARG A 575 18.40 -18.37 11.17
CA ARG A 575 18.56 -17.85 12.53
C ARG A 575 17.72 -16.57 12.81
N HIS A 576 17.67 -15.61 11.89
CA HIS A 576 16.82 -14.42 12.06
C HIS A 576 15.35 -14.83 12.13
N LEU A 577 14.91 -15.72 11.23
CA LEU A 577 13.54 -16.24 11.23
C LEU A 577 13.19 -16.90 12.57
N PHE A 578 14.05 -17.75 13.11
CA PHE A 578 13.85 -18.38 14.42
C PHE A 578 13.61 -17.37 15.55
N HIS A 579 14.49 -16.38 15.71
CA HIS A 579 14.35 -15.36 16.76
C HIS A 579 13.11 -14.49 16.55
N ILE A 580 12.80 -14.13 15.30
CA ILE A 580 11.59 -13.36 14.96
C ILE A 580 10.33 -14.11 15.37
N VAL A 581 10.21 -15.36 14.92
CA VAL A 581 9.01 -16.18 15.17
C VAL A 581 8.83 -16.41 16.67
N ARG A 582 9.93 -16.74 17.37
CA ARG A 582 9.93 -16.92 18.82
C ARG A 582 9.50 -15.65 19.56
N ALA A 583 10.11 -14.51 19.23
CA ALA A 583 9.84 -13.23 19.89
C ALA A 583 8.41 -12.76 19.66
N LEU A 584 7.90 -12.87 18.43
CA LEU A 584 6.53 -12.51 18.09
C LEU A 584 5.52 -13.38 18.84
N ARG A 585 5.71 -14.70 18.88
CA ARG A 585 4.88 -15.60 19.68
C ARG A 585 4.87 -15.20 21.16
N GLN A 586 6.04 -14.88 21.73
CA GLN A 586 6.18 -14.51 23.14
C GLN A 586 5.42 -13.24 23.52
N VAL A 587 5.29 -12.27 22.61
CA VAL A 587 4.54 -11.01 22.83
C VAL A 587 3.09 -11.07 22.36
N GLY A 588 2.55 -12.26 22.10
CA GLY A 588 1.15 -12.45 21.70
C GLY A 588 0.84 -12.18 20.23
N LEU A 589 1.87 -12.03 19.38
CA LEU A 589 1.76 -11.84 17.93
C LEU A 589 1.98 -13.16 17.17
N GLU A 590 1.47 -14.26 17.72
CA GLU A 590 1.61 -15.59 17.12
C GLU A 590 0.98 -15.72 15.73
N PRO A 591 -0.21 -15.15 15.43
CA PRO A 591 -0.77 -15.21 14.08
C PRO A 591 0.20 -14.67 13.02
N GLU A 592 0.85 -13.53 13.29
CA GLU A 592 1.85 -12.96 12.40
C GLU A 592 3.11 -13.83 12.34
N ALA A 593 3.56 -14.39 13.48
CA ALA A 593 4.70 -15.31 13.52
C ALA A 593 4.49 -16.53 12.60
N ARG A 594 3.31 -17.15 12.65
CA ARG A 594 2.94 -18.29 11.80
C ARG A 594 2.91 -17.91 10.33
N MET A 595 2.31 -16.77 10.00
CA MET A 595 2.23 -16.31 8.61
C MET A 595 3.59 -15.94 8.02
N ILE A 596 4.48 -15.31 8.80
CA ILE A 596 5.86 -15.02 8.40
C ILE A 596 6.62 -16.33 8.13
N ALA A 597 6.50 -17.31 9.03
CA ALA A 597 7.17 -18.60 8.85
C ALA A 597 6.66 -19.36 7.61
N ALA A 598 5.35 -19.41 7.39
CA ALA A 598 4.78 -20.06 6.22
C ALA A 598 5.11 -19.32 4.91
N GLU A 599 5.20 -17.98 4.94
CA GLU A 599 5.66 -17.19 3.79
C GLU A 599 7.09 -17.53 3.40
N ALA A 600 7.96 -17.88 4.37
CA ALA A 600 9.33 -18.30 4.07
C ALA A 600 9.35 -19.52 3.15
N ILE A 601 8.51 -20.52 3.40
CA ILE A 601 8.37 -21.72 2.57
C ILE A 601 7.75 -21.41 1.21
N ALA A 602 6.74 -20.54 1.19
CA ALA A 602 6.06 -20.15 -0.05
C ALA A 602 6.96 -19.39 -1.05
N ARG A 603 8.14 -18.93 -0.61
CA ARG A 603 9.02 -18.02 -1.37
C ARG A 603 10.50 -18.41 -1.32
N SER A 604 10.82 -19.63 -0.85
CA SER A 604 12.18 -20.19 -0.74
C SER A 604 12.55 -21.11 -1.90
#